data_AF-A0A6G3SGN0-F1
#
_entry.id   AF-A0A6G3SGN0-F1
#
_cell.length_a   1.000
_cell.length_b   1.000
_cell.length_c   1.000
_cell.angle_alpha   90.00
_cell.angle_beta   90.00
_cell.angle_gamma   90.00
#
_symmetry.space_group_name_H-M   'P 1'
#
loop_
_entity.id
_entity.type
_entity.pdbx_description
1 polymer ?
#
loop_
_entity_poly.entity_id
_entity_poly.type
_entity_poly.pdbx_seq_one_letter_code
_entity_poly.pdbx_strand_id
1 'polypeptide(L)'
;MDEGRVTPRDGQDAAVAQPGVTTGALARRLGVSPTTLRTWDRRYGLGPARRDEGHHRRWSAPDIAVVEEMCRLTSTGLPPAEAADLARKRRERGPAAPAVAQP
;
A
#
# COMPACT_ATOMS: atom_id res chain seq x y z
N MET A 1 -9.59 -5.80 -37.12
CA MET A 1 -10.07 -5.02 -35.97
C MET A 1 -9.30 -5.55 -34.76
N ASP A 2 -7.97 -5.47 -34.72
CA ASP A 2 -7.14 -4.25 -34.65
C ASP A 2 -7.70 -3.25 -33.65
N GLU A 3 -7.15 -3.28 -32.43
CA GLU A 3 -6.57 -2.09 -31.79
C GLU A 3 -5.34 -2.54 -30.98
N GLY A 4 -4.18 -2.20 -31.54
CA GLY A 4 -2.86 -2.50 -31.00
C GLY A 4 -2.65 -1.95 -29.58
N ARG A 5 -1.88 -2.69 -28.78
CA ARG A 5 -1.31 -2.18 -27.54
C ARG A 5 0.20 -2.12 -27.67
N VAL A 6 0.66 -1.01 -28.25
CA VAL A 6 2.02 -0.52 -28.09
C VAL A 6 2.28 -0.30 -26.58
N THR A 7 3.35 -0.92 -26.11
CA THR A 7 3.95 -0.83 -24.77
C THR A 7 4.58 0.54 -24.50
N PRO A 8 4.78 0.90 -23.22
CA PRO A 8 6.09 1.42 -22.87
C PRO A 8 6.80 0.53 -21.87
N ARG A 9 8.00 0.14 -22.29
CA ARG A 9 9.08 -0.38 -21.47
C ARG A 9 9.62 0.80 -20.66
N ASP A 10 8.98 1.11 -19.53
CA ASP A 10 9.47 2.13 -18.61
C ASP A 10 10.67 1.60 -17.80
N GLY A 11 11.86 1.98 -18.27
CA GLY A 11 12.89 2.59 -17.41
C GLY A 11 13.35 1.77 -16.21
N GLN A 12 14.10 0.71 -16.48
CA GLN A 12 15.09 0.20 -15.54
C GLN A 12 16.34 1.08 -15.68
N ASP A 13 16.56 2.04 -14.75
CA ASP A 13 17.82 2.31 -14.05
C ASP A 13 17.74 3.62 -13.22
N ALA A 14 17.82 3.51 -11.88
CA ALA A 14 18.43 4.48 -10.93
C ALA A 14 18.11 4.09 -9.45
N ALA A 15 18.98 3.23 -8.89
CA ALA A 15 19.36 3.08 -7.47
C ALA A 15 18.29 2.99 -6.34
N VAL A 16 18.16 1.79 -5.77
CA VAL A 16 17.68 1.40 -4.41
C VAL A 16 16.29 1.80 -3.90
N ALA A 17 15.39 2.36 -4.71
CA ALA A 17 13.98 2.50 -4.32
C ALA A 17 13.17 1.29 -4.81
N GLN A 18 12.69 0.44 -3.90
CA GLN A 18 11.80 -0.68 -4.27
C GLN A 18 10.62 -0.13 -5.08
N PRO A 19 10.36 -0.64 -6.30
CA PRO A 19 9.29 -0.11 -7.15
C PRO A 19 7.97 -0.22 -6.40
N GLY A 20 7.37 0.92 -6.07
CA GLY A 20 6.15 0.94 -5.26
C GLY A 20 5.06 0.06 -5.88
N VAL A 21 4.38 -0.70 -5.02
CA VAL A 21 3.46 -1.77 -5.43
C VAL A 21 2.19 -1.16 -6.01
N THR A 22 1.65 -1.70 -7.10
CA THR A 22 0.37 -1.22 -7.64
C THR A 22 -0.79 -1.65 -6.75
N THR A 23 -1.88 -0.87 -6.73
CA THR A 23 -3.09 -1.23 -5.94
C THR A 23 -3.59 -2.65 -6.24
N GLY A 24 -3.55 -3.07 -7.50
CA GLY A 24 -3.99 -4.42 -7.89
C GLY A 24 -3.08 -5.52 -7.34
N ALA A 25 -1.76 -5.32 -7.33
CA ALA A 25 -0.82 -6.27 -6.76
C ALA A 25 -0.95 -6.35 -5.23
N LEU A 26 -1.11 -5.21 -4.55
CA LEU A 26 -1.32 -5.15 -3.10
C LEU A 26 -2.63 -5.84 -2.69
N ALA A 27 -3.72 -5.58 -3.42
CA ALA A 27 -5.03 -6.20 -3.21
C ALA A 27 -4.95 -7.73 -3.25
N ARG A 28 -4.30 -8.28 -4.29
CA ARG A 28 -4.11 -9.73 -4.43
C ARG A 28 -3.28 -10.32 -3.29
N ARG A 29 -2.22 -9.63 -2.85
CA ARG A 29 -1.37 -10.08 -1.75
C ARG A 29 -2.11 -10.15 -0.42
N LEU A 30 -3.04 -9.23 -0.19
CA LEU A 30 -3.81 -9.12 1.05
C LEU A 30 -5.15 -9.87 1.02
N GLY A 31 -5.56 -10.39 -0.14
CA GLY A 31 -6.87 -11.03 -0.30
C GLY A 31 -8.05 -10.05 -0.21
N VAL A 32 -7.83 -8.76 -0.44
CA VAL A 32 -8.89 -7.73 -0.42
C VAL A 32 -9.15 -7.18 -1.83
N SER A 33 -10.31 -6.56 -2.04
CA SER A 33 -10.62 -5.92 -3.32
C SER A 33 -9.79 -4.64 -3.55
N PRO A 34 -9.33 -4.35 -4.77
CA PRO A 34 -8.73 -3.06 -5.13
C PRO A 34 -9.64 -1.86 -4.81
N THR A 35 -10.96 -2.07 -4.88
CA THR A 35 -11.95 -1.05 -4.52
C THR A 35 -11.91 -0.73 -3.02
N THR A 36 -11.73 -1.74 -2.16
CA THR A 36 -11.58 -1.55 -0.71
C THR A 36 -10.36 -0.68 -0.39
N LEU A 37 -9.22 -0.97 -1.03
CA LEU A 37 -8.01 -0.17 -0.87
C LEU A 37 -8.20 1.28 -1.32
N ARG A 38 -8.90 1.52 -2.44
CA ARG A 38 -9.23 2.88 -2.90
C ARG A 38 -10.16 3.60 -1.92
N THR A 39 -11.13 2.91 -1.34
CA THR A 39 -12.04 3.48 -0.35
C THR A 39 -11.30 3.86 0.92
N TRP A 40 -10.47 2.97 1.44
CA TRP A 40 -9.67 3.25 2.63
C TRP A 40 -8.67 4.37 2.39
N ASP A 41 -8.00 4.39 1.23
CA ASP A 41 -7.13 5.47 0.85
C ASP A 41 -7.85 6.84 0.86
N ARG A 42 -8.98 6.95 0.16
CA ARG A 42 -9.75 8.20 0.09
C ARG A 42 -10.28 8.64 1.45
N ARG A 43 -10.67 7.68 2.30
CA ARG A 43 -11.34 7.93 3.58
C ARG A 43 -10.36 8.24 4.71
N TYR A 44 -9.20 7.60 4.72
CA TYR A 44 -8.24 7.66 5.83
C TYR A 44 -6.89 8.26 5.44
N GLY A 45 -6.67 8.59 4.15
CA GLY A 45 -5.45 9.24 3.67
C GLY A 45 -4.22 8.32 3.77
N LEU A 46 -4.32 7.09 3.25
CA LEU A 46 -3.34 6.02 3.48
C LEU A 46 -2.15 6.00 2.51
N GLY A 47 -1.96 7.01 1.67
CA GLY A 47 -0.84 6.97 0.74
C GLY A 47 -0.19 8.31 0.46
N PRO A 48 0.85 8.29 -0.39
CA PRO A 48 1.81 9.37 -0.47
C PRO A 48 1.16 10.59 -1.13
N ALA A 49 1.54 11.77 -0.65
CA ALA A 49 1.00 13.06 -1.10
C ALA A 49 1.21 13.31 -2.61
N ARG A 50 2.15 12.60 -3.25
CA ARG A 50 2.42 12.73 -4.68
C ARG A 50 1.49 11.82 -5.46
N ARG A 51 0.42 12.41 -6.01
CA ARG A 51 -0.36 11.82 -7.10
C ARG A 51 0.35 12.19 -8.40
N ASP A 52 1.04 11.23 -9.02
CA ASP A 52 1.41 11.38 -10.43
C ASP A 52 0.10 11.28 -11.25
N GLU A 53 -0.41 12.45 -11.66
CA GLU A 53 -1.60 12.56 -12.51
C GLU A 53 -1.43 11.70 -13.76
N GLY A 54 -2.32 10.72 -13.94
CA GLY A 54 -2.35 9.82 -15.09
C GLY A 54 -1.77 8.42 -14.87
N HIS A 55 -1.01 8.17 -13.79
CA HIS A 55 -0.38 6.86 -13.54
C HIS A 55 -1.03 6.09 -12.38
N HIS A 56 -0.97 4.75 -12.45
CA HIS A 56 -1.45 3.87 -11.39
C HIS A 56 -0.72 4.19 -10.09
N ARG A 57 -1.48 4.38 -9.01
CA ARG A 57 -0.92 4.65 -7.68
C ARG A 57 0.10 3.57 -7.29
N ARG A 58 1.30 4.01 -6.93
CA ARG A 58 2.35 3.19 -6.35
C ARG A 58 2.34 3.34 -4.83
N TRP A 59 2.15 2.23 -4.13
CA TRP A 59 2.20 2.15 -2.67
C TRP A 59 3.64 1.99 -2.23
N SER A 60 4.10 2.86 -1.34
CA SER A 60 5.45 2.74 -0.76
C SER A 60 5.46 1.71 0.37
N ALA A 61 6.64 1.22 0.76
CA ALA A 61 6.78 0.28 1.88
C ALA A 61 6.06 0.72 3.17
N PRO A 62 6.16 1.99 3.64
CA PRO A 62 5.43 2.41 4.83
C PRO A 62 3.90 2.46 4.64
N ASP A 63 3.41 2.73 3.42
CA ASP A 63 1.97 2.69 3.16
C ASP A 63 1.46 1.24 3.16
N ILE A 64 2.24 0.33 2.58
CA ILE A 64 1.94 -1.11 2.58
C ILE A 64 1.85 -1.62 4.02
N ALA A 65 2.78 -1.25 4.90
CA ALA A 65 2.76 -1.64 6.31
C ALA A 65 1.49 -1.17 7.04
N VAL A 66 1.00 0.04 6.73
CA VAL A 66 -0.28 0.54 7.29
C VAL A 66 -1.45 -0.30 6.80
N VAL A 67 -1.50 -0.62 5.50
CA VAL A 67 -2.60 -1.42 4.94
C VAL A 67 -2.56 -2.86 5.47
N GLU A 68 -1.38 -3.47 5.57
CA GLU A 68 -1.19 -4.79 6.18
C GLU A 68 -1.72 -4.81 7.62
N GLU A 69 -1.37 -3.79 8.42
CA GLU A 69 -1.82 -3.67 9.80
C GLU A 69 -3.34 -3.43 9.90
N MET A 70 -3.90 -2.59 9.02
CA MET A 70 -5.35 -2.40 8.93
C MET A 70 -6.08 -3.70 8.60
N CYS A 71 -5.57 -4.49 7.65
CA CYS A 71 -6.10 -5.80 7.33
C CYS A 71 -6.07 -6.72 8.55
N ARG A 72 -4.92 -6.80 9.25
CA ARG A 72 -4.77 -7.61 10.46
C ARG A 72 -5.78 -7.23 11.56
N LEU A 73 -5.92 -5.94 11.85
CA LEU A 73 -6.84 -5.43 12.86
C LEU A 73 -8.30 -5.65 12.47
N THR A 74 -8.63 -5.48 11.18
CA THR A 74 -9.99 -5.74 10.69
C THR A 74 -10.33 -7.23 10.80
N SER A 75 -9.38 -8.12 10.52
CA SER A 75 -9.55 -9.57 10.70
C SER A 75 -9.77 -9.98 12.15
N THR A 76 -9.32 -9.18 13.13
CA THR A 76 -9.62 -9.41 14.56
C THR A 76 -10.99 -8.85 14.99
N GLY A 77 -11.77 -8.29 14.05
CA GLY A 77 -13.10 -7.71 14.32
C GLY A 77 -13.09 -6.21 14.60
N LEU A 78 -11.94 -5.52 14.48
CA LEU A 78 -11.86 -4.09 14.70
C LEU A 78 -12.45 -3.32 13.50
N PRO A 79 -13.25 -2.27 13.72
CA PRO A 79 -13.79 -1.49 12.61
C PRO A 79 -12.68 -0.81 11.80
N PRO A 80 -12.81 -0.69 10.46
CA PRO A 80 -11.77 -0.15 9.59
C PRO A 80 -11.28 1.26 9.96
N ALA A 81 -12.12 2.07 10.58
CA ALA A 81 -11.76 3.44 11.00
C ALA A 81 -10.77 3.43 12.18
N GLU A 82 -11.01 2.57 13.17
CA GLU A 82 -10.13 2.41 14.33
C GLU A 82 -8.85 1.67 13.95
N ALA A 83 -8.96 0.65 13.09
CA ALA A 83 -7.82 0.00 12.48
C ALA A 83 -6.92 0.98 11.71
N ALA A 84 -7.50 1.92 10.96
CA ALA A 84 -6.75 2.95 10.24
C ALA A 84 -6.00 3.89 11.19
N ASP A 85 -6.66 4.35 12.26
CA ASP A 85 -6.04 5.24 13.23
C ASP A 85 -4.87 4.57 13.97
N LEU A 86 -5.06 3.32 14.42
CA LEU A 86 -3.99 2.54 15.06
C LEU A 86 -2.82 2.27 14.11
N ALA A 87 -3.11 1.87 12.87
CA ALA A 87 -2.07 1.60 11.87
C ALA A 87 -1.28 2.87 11.51
N ARG A 88 -1.95 4.03 11.39
CA ARG A 88 -1.30 5.32 11.15
C ARG A 88 -0.41 5.75 12.33
N LYS A 89 -0.92 5.65 13.56
CA LYS A 89 -0.13 5.91 14.77
C LYS A 89 1.11 5.02 14.86
N ARG A 90 1.00 3.76 14.41
CA ARG A 90 2.13 2.82 14.35
C ARG A 90 3.17 3.23 13.31
N ARG A 91 2.75 3.71 12.13
CA ARG A 91 3.64 4.29 11.11
C ARG A 91 4.39 5.51 11.65
N GLU A 92 3.69 6.41 12.33
CA GLU A 92 4.26 7.65 12.89
C GLU A 92 5.28 7.38 14.00
N ARG A 93 5.08 6.30 14.77
CA ARG A 93 6.05 5.83 15.78
C ARG A 93 7.31 5.22 15.19
N GLY A 94 7.37 5.06 13.86
CA GLY A 94 8.36 4.26 13.15
C GLY A 94 8.14 2.76 13.40
N PRO A 95 8.69 1.87 12.55
CA PRO A 95 8.78 0.47 12.96
C PRO A 95 9.58 0.47 14.27
N ALA A 96 8.92 0.15 15.38
CA ALA A 96 9.64 -0.36 16.54
C ALA A 96 10.50 -1.50 15.96
N ALA A 97 11.82 -1.29 15.93
CA ALA A 97 12.77 -2.23 15.37
C ALA A 97 12.41 -3.64 15.83
N PRO A 98 12.58 -4.69 15.00
CA PRO A 98 12.22 -6.04 15.39
C PRO A 98 13.08 -6.42 16.60
N ALA A 99 12.50 -6.35 17.80
CA ALA A 99 13.01 -7.05 18.96
C ALA A 99 12.70 -8.54 18.76
N VAL A 100 13.40 -9.16 17.81
CA VAL A 100 13.60 -10.60 17.75
C VAL A 100 15.03 -10.84 17.28
N ALA A 101 15.91 -10.95 18.28
CA ALA A 101 17.07 -11.81 18.17
C ALA A 101 16.58 -13.18 17.71
N GLN A 102 17.14 -13.70 16.62
CA GLN A 102 17.03 -15.11 16.26
C GLN A 102 18.42 -15.72 16.45
N PRO A 103 18.54 -16.81 17.24
CA PRO A 103 19.80 -17.50 17.53
C PRO A 103 20.36 -18.27 16.33
#